data_AF-A0A662XL77-F1
#
_entry.id   AF-A0A662XL77-F1
#
_cell.length_a   1.000
_cell.length_b   1.000
_cell.length_c   1.000
_cell.angle_alpha   90.00
_cell.angle_beta   90.00
_cell.angle_gamma   90.00
#
_symmetry.space_group_name_H-M   'P 1'
#
loop_
_entity.id
_entity.type
_entity.pdbx_description
1 polymer ?
#
loop_
_entity_poly.entity_id
_entity_poly.type
_entity_poly.pdbx_seq_one_letter_code
_entity_poly.pdbx_strand_id
1 'polypeptide(L)'
;MKAEQLTVLDLKAPGGSKRQPMDIKSLVDVFAVFGFTADDIIDKHDQCTIFRKIRAELDELLRDLATHTKKYDKAVLLRDRLKLIKREFVAMQGTYESRRQDQEKHQFNRGIVLSKQRSDVQSGEHTAACEREIAHRQEELQKTHAVESTQLETYLNKLQEPHVKFSKLLLELKDTEKNLARLQLFEDAKNVSVRADGMERDERMRNKADFEQLKETKRSLLLQKQRQELAEMDEKLTEKRYVVLRANDNHQKTCESAPNRTLAT
;
A
#
# COMPACT_ATOMS: atom_id res chain seq x y z
N MET A 1 30.18 -34.16 -16.92
CA MET A 1 31.53 -34.17 -17.51
C MET A 1 32.52 -34.45 -16.40
N LYS A 2 33.18 -35.62 -16.49
CA LYS A 2 34.34 -36.13 -15.75
C LYS A 2 34.39 -36.00 -14.22
N ALA A 3 34.07 -37.13 -13.56
CA ALA A 3 34.67 -37.50 -12.29
C ALA A 3 36.17 -37.80 -12.52
N GLU A 4 37.00 -36.77 -12.44
CA GLU A 4 38.45 -36.94 -12.37
C GLU A 4 38.82 -37.31 -10.93
N GLN A 5 39.40 -38.50 -10.82
CA GLN A 5 40.07 -39.00 -9.64
C GLN A 5 41.19 -38.02 -9.27
N LEU A 6 40.90 -37.08 -8.37
CA LEU A 6 41.91 -36.25 -7.70
C LEU A 6 42.57 -37.08 -6.60
N THR A 7 43.40 -38.03 -7.01
CA THR A 7 44.50 -38.61 -6.23
C THR A 7 45.57 -37.52 -6.09
N VAL A 8 45.78 -37.04 -4.86
CA VAL A 8 46.78 -35.98 -4.54
C VAL A 8 48.22 -36.50 -4.74
N LEU A 9 48.37 -37.79 -5.04
CA LEU A 9 49.62 -38.45 -5.36
C LEU A 9 49.43 -39.42 -6.53
N ASP A 10 48.86 -38.96 -7.65
CA ASP A 10 49.16 -39.65 -8.91
C ASP A 10 50.50 -39.13 -9.44
N LEU A 11 51.44 -40.03 -9.71
CA LEU A 11 52.81 -39.75 -10.16
C LEU A 11 52.89 -39.03 -11.53
N LYS A 12 51.76 -38.56 -12.07
CA LYS A 12 51.58 -38.19 -13.48
C LYS A 12 50.78 -36.91 -13.78
N ALA A 13 50.63 -35.98 -12.85
CA ALA A 13 50.12 -34.64 -13.17
C ALA A 13 51.26 -33.60 -13.30
N PRO A 14 51.35 -32.83 -14.40
CA PRO A 14 52.40 -31.85 -14.60
C PRO A 14 52.00 -30.50 -13.98
N GLY A 15 52.78 -30.02 -13.01
CA GLY A 15 52.70 -28.63 -12.53
C GLY A 15 52.09 -28.46 -11.14
N GLY A 16 52.76 -28.97 -10.11
CA GLY A 16 52.50 -28.64 -8.71
C GLY A 16 53.65 -29.15 -7.85
N SER A 17 54.28 -28.27 -7.07
CA SER A 17 55.48 -28.57 -6.27
C SER A 17 55.27 -29.80 -5.38
N LYS A 18 56.06 -30.86 -5.61
CA LYS A 18 56.12 -32.09 -4.81
C LYS A 18 56.63 -31.80 -3.39
N ARG A 19 55.77 -31.30 -2.50
CA ARG A 19 56.09 -31.22 -1.06
C ARG A 19 55.93 -32.61 -0.46
N GLN A 20 56.94 -33.11 0.24
CA GLN A 20 56.79 -34.36 0.99
C GLN A 20 55.70 -34.14 2.06
N PRO A 21 54.93 -35.17 2.46
CA PRO A 21 53.93 -35.00 3.53
C PRO A 21 54.52 -34.46 4.85
N MET A 22 55.83 -34.64 5.05
CA MET A 22 56.60 -34.06 6.16
C MET A 22 56.90 -32.56 6.02
N ASP A 23 56.64 -31.94 4.86
CA ASP A 23 56.85 -30.52 4.62
C ASP A 23 55.59 -29.69 4.93
N ILE A 24 54.45 -30.33 5.17
CA ILE A 24 53.20 -29.69 5.58
C ILE A 24 53.31 -29.32 7.07
N LYS A 25 53.32 -28.01 7.37
CA LYS A 25 53.47 -27.49 8.74
C LYS A 25 52.18 -26.87 9.27
N SER A 26 51.37 -26.29 8.40
CA SER A 26 50.11 -25.63 8.74
C SER A 26 49.00 -25.93 7.73
N LEU A 27 47.77 -25.54 8.06
CA LEU A 27 46.62 -25.62 7.17
C LEU A 27 46.80 -24.75 5.90
N VAL A 28 47.57 -23.67 5.97
CA VAL A 28 47.90 -22.87 4.77
C VAL A 28 48.73 -23.68 3.79
N ASP A 29 49.70 -24.48 4.29
CA ASP A 29 50.47 -25.40 3.43
C ASP A 29 49.59 -26.49 2.82
N VAL A 30 48.59 -26.98 3.56
CA VAL A 30 47.59 -27.97 3.09
C VAL A 30 46.85 -27.42 1.87
N PHE A 31 46.37 -26.18 1.93
CA PHE A 31 45.65 -25.56 0.82
C PHE A 31 46.58 -25.12 -0.33
N ALA A 32 47.82 -24.72 -0.02
CA ALA A 32 48.84 -24.39 -1.03
C ALA A 32 49.23 -25.59 -1.89
N VAL A 33 49.19 -26.82 -1.36
CA VAL A 33 49.39 -28.06 -2.15
C VAL A 33 48.33 -28.21 -3.25
N PHE A 34 47.13 -27.69 -3.03
CA PHE A 34 46.02 -27.68 -3.98
C PHE A 34 45.94 -26.40 -4.82
N GLY A 35 46.96 -25.53 -4.75
CA GLY A 35 47.05 -24.32 -5.55
C GLY A 35 46.30 -23.11 -4.98
N PHE A 36 45.79 -23.19 -3.75
CA PHE A 36 45.14 -22.05 -3.09
C PHE A 36 46.15 -21.20 -2.33
N THR A 37 45.94 -19.90 -2.38
CA THR A 37 46.64 -18.89 -1.59
C THR A 37 45.92 -18.63 -0.27
N ALA A 38 46.58 -17.96 0.68
CA ALA A 38 45.99 -17.64 1.97
C ALA A 38 44.78 -16.69 1.89
N ASP A 39 44.65 -15.94 0.78
CA ASP A 39 43.59 -14.97 0.55
C ASP A 39 42.40 -15.55 -0.23
N ASP A 40 42.53 -16.77 -0.75
CA ASP A 40 41.47 -17.40 -1.56
C ASP A 40 40.29 -17.84 -0.70
N ILE A 41 39.09 -17.57 -1.23
CA ILE A 41 37.82 -18.00 -0.60
C ILE A 41 37.46 -19.36 -1.19
N ILE A 42 37.71 -20.40 -0.41
CA ILE A 42 37.44 -21.79 -0.79
C ILE A 42 36.02 -22.16 -0.35
N ASP A 43 35.26 -22.87 -1.19
CA ASP A 43 33.94 -23.37 -0.78
C ASP A 43 34.07 -24.42 0.33
N LYS A 44 33.05 -24.50 1.21
CA LYS A 44 33.02 -25.44 2.34
C LYS A 44 33.17 -26.89 1.89
N HIS A 45 32.59 -27.25 0.75
CA HIS A 45 32.71 -28.60 0.19
C HIS A 45 34.18 -28.95 -0.11
N ASP A 46 34.89 -28.03 -0.75
CA ASP A 46 36.29 -28.18 -1.14
C ASP A 46 37.21 -28.15 0.10
N GLN A 47 36.97 -27.25 1.04
CA GLN A 47 37.67 -27.22 2.34
C GLN A 47 37.59 -28.59 3.04
N CYS A 48 36.38 -29.15 3.15
CA CYS A 48 36.16 -30.43 3.81
C CYS A 48 36.76 -31.60 3.03
N THR A 49 36.78 -31.54 1.71
CA THR A 49 37.32 -32.60 0.85
C THR A 49 38.84 -32.62 0.88
N ILE A 50 39.48 -31.45 0.76
CA ILE A 50 40.93 -31.26 0.85
C ILE A 50 41.45 -31.70 2.22
N PHE A 51 40.79 -31.24 3.29
CA PHE A 51 41.17 -31.61 4.66
C PHE A 51 41.03 -33.12 4.92
N ARG A 52 39.94 -33.76 4.44
CA ARG A 52 39.76 -35.21 4.59
C ARG A 52 40.85 -36.01 3.88
N LYS A 53 41.23 -35.60 2.67
CA LYS A 53 42.28 -36.25 1.87
C LYS A 53 43.64 -36.15 2.56
N ILE A 54 44.10 -34.93 2.88
CA ILE A 54 45.40 -34.74 3.53
C ILE A 54 45.44 -35.37 4.92
N ARG A 55 44.34 -35.30 5.69
CA ARG A 55 44.28 -35.96 6.99
C ARG A 55 44.48 -37.47 6.87
N ALA A 56 43.85 -38.13 5.90
CA ALA A 56 43.99 -39.57 5.71
C ALA A 56 45.44 -39.94 5.37
N GLU A 57 46.09 -39.16 4.50
CA GLU A 57 47.49 -39.36 4.11
C GLU A 57 48.47 -39.12 5.27
N LEU A 58 48.27 -38.06 6.07
CA LEU A 58 49.09 -37.80 7.26
C LEU A 58 48.86 -38.83 8.38
N ASP A 59 47.62 -39.31 8.56
CA ASP A 59 47.28 -40.37 9.52
C ASP A 59 47.87 -41.74 9.08
N GLU A 60 47.97 -42.02 7.77
CA GLU A 60 48.65 -43.20 7.22
C GLU A 60 50.17 -43.14 7.43
N LEU A 61 50.80 -42.00 7.11
CA LEU A 61 52.23 -41.79 7.35
C LEU A 61 52.58 -41.86 8.84
N LEU A 62 51.72 -41.34 9.72
CA LEU A 62 51.88 -41.44 11.17
C LEU A 62 51.89 -42.91 11.61
N ARG A 63 50.98 -43.73 11.09
CA ARG A 63 50.93 -45.17 11.39
C ARG A 63 52.22 -45.85 10.92
N ASP A 64 52.66 -45.61 9.69
CA ASP A 64 53.89 -46.18 9.16
C ASP A 64 55.15 -45.80 9.97
N LEU A 65 55.24 -44.54 10.39
CA LEU A 65 56.32 -44.05 11.25
C LEU A 65 56.32 -44.69 12.64
N ALA A 66 55.13 -44.98 13.19
CA ALA A 66 54.96 -45.54 14.52
C ALA A 66 55.11 -47.07 14.58
N THR A 67 54.58 -47.81 13.59
CA THR A 67 54.49 -49.28 13.63
C THR A 67 55.58 -49.97 12.80
N HIS A 68 55.85 -49.49 11.59
CA HIS A 68 56.72 -50.19 10.65
C HIS A 68 58.18 -49.72 10.73
N THR A 69 58.41 -48.40 10.75
CA THR A 69 59.77 -47.84 10.73
C THR A 69 60.33 -47.46 12.11
N LYS A 70 59.49 -47.44 13.15
CA LYS A 70 59.84 -47.14 14.56
C LYS A 70 60.58 -45.81 14.77
N LYS A 71 60.31 -44.81 13.93
CA LYS A 71 60.92 -43.46 14.01
C LYS A 71 60.08 -42.55 14.90
N TYR A 72 60.09 -42.83 16.21
CA TYR A 72 59.19 -42.19 17.17
C TYR A 72 59.29 -40.66 17.24
N ASP A 73 60.49 -40.09 17.14
CA ASP A 73 60.66 -38.62 17.16
C ASP A 73 59.94 -37.94 15.99
N LYS A 74 60.00 -38.56 14.80
CA LYS A 74 59.29 -38.08 13.61
C LYS A 74 57.78 -38.27 13.74
N ALA A 75 57.33 -39.36 14.37
CA ALA A 75 55.93 -39.60 14.64
C ALA A 75 55.35 -38.58 15.65
N VAL A 76 56.11 -38.20 16.69
CA VAL A 76 55.70 -37.16 17.65
C VAL A 76 55.54 -35.81 16.95
N LEU A 77 56.50 -35.41 16.11
CA LEU A 77 56.42 -34.17 15.34
C LEU A 77 55.20 -34.17 14.40
N LEU A 78 54.94 -35.27 13.69
CA LEU A 78 53.81 -35.39 12.77
C LEU A 78 52.46 -35.38 13.52
N ARG A 79 52.38 -36.02 14.69
CA ARG A 79 51.19 -35.98 15.57
C ARG A 79 50.85 -34.56 15.98
N ASP A 80 51.85 -33.79 16.42
CA ASP A 80 51.62 -32.44 16.94
C ASP A 80 51.25 -31.47 15.81
N ARG A 81 51.81 -31.65 14.61
CA ARG A 81 51.36 -30.95 13.39
C ARG A 81 49.94 -31.31 12.99
N LEU A 82 49.58 -32.59 13.01
CA LEU A 82 48.21 -33.03 12.71
C LEU A 82 47.19 -32.43 13.70
N LYS A 83 47.56 -32.29 14.98
CA LYS A 83 46.75 -31.57 15.98
C LYS A 83 46.61 -30.09 15.64
N LEU A 84 47.70 -29.44 15.21
CA LEU A 84 47.69 -28.03 14.80
C LEU A 84 46.77 -27.82 13.59
N ILE A 85 46.95 -28.59 12.52
CA ILE A 85 46.14 -28.53 11.29
C ILE A 85 44.66 -28.77 11.60
N LYS A 86 44.34 -29.71 12.50
CA LYS A 86 42.96 -29.93 12.98
C LYS A 86 42.38 -28.70 13.68
N ARG A 87 43.14 -28.04 14.55
CA ARG A 87 42.70 -26.82 15.25
C ARG A 87 42.49 -25.66 14.29
N GLU A 88 43.44 -25.43 13.38
CA GLU A 88 43.35 -24.40 12.35
C GLU A 88 42.15 -24.64 11.43
N PHE A 89 41.84 -25.90 11.11
CA PHE A 89 40.69 -26.23 10.26
C PHE A 89 39.37 -25.89 10.97
N VAL A 90 39.25 -26.20 12.26
CA VAL A 90 38.08 -25.81 13.06
C VAL A 90 37.93 -24.30 13.13
N ALA A 91 39.03 -23.56 13.32
CA ALA A 91 39.01 -22.10 13.33
C ALA A 91 38.55 -21.53 11.97
N MET A 92 39.08 -22.06 10.87
CA MET A 92 38.67 -21.70 9.52
C MET A 92 37.17 -21.96 9.27
N GLN A 93 36.65 -23.13 9.68
CA GLN A 93 35.21 -23.42 9.59
C GLN A 93 34.37 -22.40 10.37
N GLY A 94 34.82 -22.00 11.57
CA GLY A 94 34.18 -20.95 12.37
C GLY A 94 34.11 -19.62 11.61
N THR A 95 35.23 -19.17 11.04
CA THR A 95 35.28 -17.91 10.27
C THR A 95 34.40 -17.95 9.01
N TYR A 96 34.36 -19.11 8.32
CA TYR A 96 33.50 -19.30 7.14
C TYR A 96 32.02 -19.21 7.50
N GLU A 97 31.60 -19.90 8.55
CA GLU A 97 30.20 -19.87 9.01
C GLU A 97 29.80 -18.48 9.50
N SER A 98 30.66 -17.77 10.25
CA SER A 98 30.40 -16.37 10.62
C SER A 98 30.20 -15.48 9.41
N ARG A 99 31.08 -15.58 8.40
CA ARG A 99 30.96 -14.81 7.17
C ARG A 99 29.67 -15.14 6.40
N ARG A 100 29.31 -16.44 6.31
CA ARG A 100 28.07 -16.87 5.66
C ARG A 100 26.85 -16.30 6.37
N GLN A 101 26.81 -16.39 7.70
CA GLN A 101 25.74 -15.84 8.52
C GLN A 101 25.63 -14.32 8.35
N ASP A 102 26.74 -13.60 8.30
CA ASP A 102 26.72 -12.15 8.11
C ASP A 102 26.23 -11.75 6.71
N GLN A 103 26.61 -12.50 5.67
CA GLN A 103 26.05 -12.32 4.33
C GLN A 103 24.54 -12.60 4.29
N GLU A 104 24.08 -13.68 4.91
CA GLU A 104 22.66 -14.02 5.03
C GLU A 104 21.89 -12.91 5.77
N LYS A 105 22.42 -12.41 6.90
CA LYS A 105 21.85 -11.27 7.63
C LYS A 105 21.76 -10.02 6.76
N HIS A 106 22.81 -9.69 6.00
CA HIS A 106 22.80 -8.54 5.10
C HIS A 106 21.75 -8.68 3.99
N GLN A 107 21.62 -9.87 3.39
CA GLN A 107 20.60 -10.14 2.38
C GLN A 107 19.20 -10.07 2.97
N PHE A 108 19.00 -10.63 4.15
CA PHE A 108 17.72 -10.58 4.87
C PHE A 108 17.33 -9.14 5.22
N ASN A 109 18.24 -8.35 5.77
CA ASN A 109 18.03 -6.93 6.08
C ASN A 109 17.70 -6.12 4.82
N ARG A 110 18.40 -6.37 3.71
CA ARG A 110 18.07 -5.76 2.42
C ARG A 110 16.67 -6.15 1.95
N GLY A 111 16.29 -7.42 2.13
CA GLY A 111 14.94 -7.91 1.82
C GLY A 111 13.86 -7.20 2.64
N ILE A 112 14.08 -6.97 3.94
CA ILE A 112 13.17 -6.20 4.80
C ILE A 112 12.97 -4.78 4.26
N VAL A 113 14.06 -4.09 3.93
CA VAL A 113 13.99 -2.70 3.42
C VAL A 113 13.21 -2.64 2.11
N LEU A 114 13.51 -3.53 1.16
CA LEU A 114 12.81 -3.57 -0.13
C LEU A 114 11.33 -3.92 0.01
N SER A 115 11.01 -4.86 0.90
CA SER A 115 9.64 -5.24 1.20
C SER A 115 8.84 -4.05 1.77
N LYS A 116 9.44 -3.32 2.73
CA LYS A 116 8.82 -2.12 3.30
C LYS A 116 8.59 -1.03 2.25
N GLN A 117 9.60 -0.71 1.45
CA GLN A 117 9.47 0.28 0.37
C GLN A 117 8.35 -0.07 -0.61
N ARG A 118 8.24 -1.35 -1.00
CA ARG A 118 7.17 -1.81 -1.88
C ARG A 118 5.79 -1.68 -1.23
N SER A 119 5.67 -2.05 0.05
CA SER A 119 4.43 -1.90 0.82
C SER A 119 4.01 -0.44 0.94
N ASP A 120 4.95 0.47 1.22
CA ASP A 120 4.70 1.90 1.32
C ASP A 120 4.19 2.49 -0.02
N VAL A 121 4.82 2.10 -1.14
CA VAL A 121 4.38 2.51 -2.49
C VAL A 121 2.96 2.01 -2.77
N GLN A 122 2.67 0.73 -2.50
CA GLN A 122 1.34 0.16 -2.73
C GLN A 122 0.26 0.82 -1.87
N SER A 123 0.56 1.12 -0.59
CA SER A 123 -0.32 1.84 0.32
C SER A 123 -0.61 3.27 -0.20
N GLY A 124 0.42 3.96 -0.69
CA GLY A 124 0.30 5.27 -1.34
C GLY A 124 -0.57 5.23 -2.60
N GLU A 125 -0.33 4.27 -3.49
CA GLU A 125 -1.13 4.06 -4.70
C GLU A 125 -2.60 3.79 -4.39
N HIS A 126 -2.87 2.94 -3.39
CA HIS A 126 -4.24 2.62 -2.98
C HIS A 126 -4.95 3.85 -2.42
N THR A 127 -4.26 4.64 -1.60
CA THR A 127 -4.80 5.89 -1.03
C THR A 127 -5.09 6.90 -2.15
N ALA A 128 -4.16 7.09 -3.08
CA ALA A 128 -4.34 8.00 -4.22
C ALA A 128 -5.45 7.55 -5.17
N ALA A 129 -5.63 6.24 -5.39
CA ALA A 129 -6.75 5.71 -6.16
C ALA A 129 -8.09 5.97 -5.45
N CYS A 130 -8.14 5.81 -4.14
CA CYS A 130 -9.33 6.10 -3.34
C CYS A 130 -9.71 7.59 -3.44
N GLU A 131 -8.75 8.50 -3.25
CA GLU A 131 -8.98 9.95 -3.34
C GLU A 131 -9.45 10.39 -4.72
N ARG A 132 -8.91 9.81 -5.79
CA ARG A 132 -9.40 10.08 -7.16
C ARG A 132 -10.86 9.66 -7.34
N GLU A 133 -11.24 8.49 -6.83
CA GLU A 133 -12.63 8.04 -6.92
C GLU A 133 -13.56 8.91 -6.07
N ILE A 134 -13.10 9.36 -4.89
CA ILE A 134 -13.83 10.29 -4.03
C ILE A 134 -14.10 11.60 -4.78
N ALA A 135 -13.06 12.22 -5.36
CA ALA A 135 -13.19 13.45 -6.13
C ALA A 135 -14.16 13.30 -7.32
N HIS A 136 -14.04 12.19 -8.05
CA HIS A 136 -14.96 11.89 -9.16
C HIS A 136 -16.41 11.79 -8.69
N ARG A 137 -16.69 11.10 -7.58
CA ARG A 137 -18.06 10.98 -7.03
C ARG A 137 -18.62 12.34 -6.61
N GLN A 138 -17.80 13.20 -6.02
CA GLN A 138 -18.21 14.55 -5.65
C GLN A 138 -18.55 15.38 -6.89
N GLU A 139 -17.74 15.30 -7.94
CA GLU A 139 -17.97 16.01 -9.20
C GLU A 139 -19.27 15.54 -9.88
N GLU A 140 -19.52 14.23 -9.96
CA GLU A 140 -20.74 13.67 -10.55
C GLU A 140 -22.00 14.08 -9.77
N LEU A 141 -21.92 14.15 -8.43
CA LEU A 141 -23.02 14.64 -7.61
C LEU A 141 -23.31 16.12 -7.89
N GLN A 142 -22.27 16.96 -7.98
CA GLN A 142 -22.42 18.37 -8.31
C GLN A 142 -23.04 18.58 -9.71
N LYS A 143 -22.62 17.79 -10.70
CA LYS A 143 -23.25 17.80 -12.04
C LYS A 143 -24.72 17.44 -11.97
N THR A 144 -25.07 16.43 -11.18
CA THR A 144 -26.47 16.02 -10.97
C THR A 144 -27.28 17.15 -10.36
N HIS A 145 -26.76 17.80 -9.30
CA HIS A 145 -27.41 18.95 -8.65
C HIS A 145 -27.59 20.15 -9.60
N ALA A 146 -26.61 20.41 -10.46
CA ALA A 146 -26.72 21.45 -11.48
C ALA A 146 -27.85 21.13 -12.48
N VAL A 147 -27.93 19.89 -12.96
CA VAL A 147 -28.99 19.45 -13.87
C VAL A 147 -30.36 19.56 -13.21
N GLU A 148 -30.54 19.05 -11.98
CA GLU A 148 -31.79 19.17 -11.23
C GLU A 148 -32.23 20.64 -11.08
N SER A 149 -31.28 21.53 -10.75
CA SER A 149 -31.56 22.96 -10.60
C SER A 149 -32.02 23.60 -11.91
N THR A 150 -31.34 23.29 -13.02
CA THR A 150 -31.73 23.80 -14.34
C THR A 150 -33.09 23.26 -14.80
N GLN A 151 -33.39 21.99 -14.51
CA GLN A 151 -34.67 21.37 -14.81
C GLN A 151 -35.79 22.01 -14.00
N LEU A 152 -35.57 22.26 -12.70
CA LEU A 152 -36.52 22.94 -11.84
C LEU A 152 -36.80 24.36 -12.34
N GLU A 153 -35.77 25.17 -12.61
CA GLU A 153 -35.97 26.53 -13.12
C GLU A 153 -36.71 26.53 -14.48
N THR A 154 -36.36 25.60 -15.37
CA THR A 154 -37.07 25.43 -16.65
C THR A 154 -38.54 25.11 -16.44
N TYR A 155 -38.86 24.25 -15.45
CA TYR A 155 -40.23 23.93 -15.09
C TYR A 155 -40.97 25.12 -14.47
N LEU A 156 -40.35 25.82 -13.51
CA LEU A 156 -40.95 26.98 -12.83
C LEU A 156 -41.22 28.14 -13.81
N ASN A 157 -40.36 28.33 -14.81
CA ASN A 157 -40.54 29.35 -15.86
C ASN A 157 -41.70 29.04 -16.81
N LYS A 158 -42.04 27.75 -17.01
CA LYS A 158 -43.17 27.32 -17.84
C LYS A 158 -44.47 27.21 -17.07
N LEU A 159 -44.42 27.29 -15.75
CA LEU A 159 -45.58 27.17 -14.88
C LEU A 159 -46.50 28.38 -15.08
N GLN A 160 -47.75 28.13 -15.47
CA GLN A 160 -48.73 29.20 -15.67
C GLN A 160 -49.18 29.79 -14.34
N GLU A 161 -49.37 31.12 -14.33
CA GLU A 161 -49.97 31.81 -13.18
C GLU A 161 -51.40 31.30 -12.94
N PRO A 162 -51.73 30.90 -11.70
CA PRO A 162 -53.07 30.41 -11.39
C PRO A 162 -54.11 31.53 -11.51
N HIS A 163 -55.30 31.19 -11.99
CA HIS A 163 -56.42 32.11 -12.05
C HIS A 163 -56.76 32.69 -10.67
N VAL A 164 -56.83 34.02 -10.59
CA VAL A 164 -57.17 34.75 -9.37
C VAL A 164 -58.61 34.45 -8.98
N LYS A 165 -58.81 33.98 -7.75
CA LYS A 165 -60.14 33.82 -7.16
C LYS A 165 -60.46 35.05 -6.32
N PHE A 166 -61.38 35.87 -6.82
CA PHE A 166 -61.80 37.08 -6.12
C PHE A 166 -62.63 36.76 -4.88
N SER A 167 -62.51 37.60 -3.85
CA SER A 167 -63.31 37.44 -2.64
C SER A 167 -64.80 37.67 -2.92
N LYS A 168 -65.66 37.04 -2.12
CA LYS A 168 -67.11 37.21 -2.21
C LYS A 168 -67.52 38.68 -2.11
N LEU A 169 -66.87 39.44 -1.22
CA LEU A 169 -67.11 40.87 -1.03
C LEU A 169 -66.82 41.67 -2.30
N LEU A 170 -65.71 41.39 -3.00
CA LEU A 170 -65.38 42.07 -4.24
C LEU A 170 -66.44 41.81 -5.33
N LEU A 171 -66.92 40.57 -5.43
CA LEU A 171 -67.98 40.22 -6.38
C LEU A 171 -69.29 40.97 -6.05
N GLU A 172 -69.67 41.02 -4.77
CA GLU A 172 -70.83 41.78 -4.29
C GLU A 172 -70.67 43.29 -4.58
N LEU A 173 -69.47 43.86 -4.43
CA LEU A 173 -69.18 45.26 -4.77
C LEU A 173 -69.32 45.55 -6.27
N LYS A 174 -68.87 44.64 -7.15
CA LYS A 174 -69.03 44.81 -8.60
C LYS A 174 -70.50 44.69 -9.04
N ASP A 175 -71.30 43.86 -8.36
CA ASP A 175 -72.73 43.76 -8.67
C ASP A 175 -73.52 44.95 -8.11
N THR A 176 -73.17 45.46 -6.94
CA THR A 176 -73.77 46.69 -6.39
C THR A 176 -73.43 47.91 -7.24
N GLU A 177 -72.19 48.04 -7.73
CA GLU A 177 -71.79 49.06 -8.72
C GLU A 177 -72.72 49.05 -9.94
N LYS A 178 -72.90 47.88 -10.57
CA LYS A 178 -73.78 47.72 -11.74
C LYS A 178 -75.22 48.14 -11.44
N ASN A 179 -75.73 47.77 -10.26
CA ASN A 179 -77.10 48.10 -9.86
C ASN A 179 -77.27 49.60 -9.60
N LEU A 180 -76.31 50.26 -8.93
CA LEU A 180 -76.33 51.71 -8.70
C LEU A 180 -76.23 52.48 -10.02
N ALA A 181 -75.40 52.01 -10.96
CA ALA A 181 -75.31 52.59 -12.30
C ALA A 181 -76.64 52.48 -13.08
N ARG A 182 -77.33 51.34 -12.99
CA ARG A 182 -78.67 51.15 -13.59
C ARG A 182 -79.72 52.09 -13.00
N LEU A 183 -79.61 52.39 -11.70
CA LEU A 183 -80.49 53.32 -10.98
C LEU A 183 -80.10 54.80 -11.16
N GLN A 184 -79.10 55.10 -12.01
CA GLN A 184 -78.59 56.46 -12.27
C GLN A 184 -77.98 57.17 -11.05
N LEU A 185 -77.62 56.42 -10.00
CA LEU A 185 -76.93 56.92 -8.81
C LEU A 185 -75.41 56.94 -9.04
N PHE A 186 -74.96 57.84 -9.90
CA PHE A 186 -73.60 57.80 -10.45
C PHE A 186 -72.50 58.15 -9.43
N GLU A 187 -72.76 59.03 -8.46
CA GLU A 187 -71.76 59.37 -7.43
C GLU A 187 -71.47 58.18 -6.51
N ASP A 188 -72.52 57.49 -6.06
CA ASP A 188 -72.39 56.28 -5.25
C ASP A 188 -71.75 55.14 -6.04
N ALA A 189 -72.15 54.96 -7.30
CA ALA A 189 -71.52 53.98 -8.19
C ALA A 189 -70.02 54.25 -8.37
N LYS A 190 -69.62 55.52 -8.54
CA LYS A 190 -68.19 55.91 -8.64
C LYS A 190 -67.43 55.56 -7.35
N ASN A 191 -68.01 55.85 -6.19
CA ASN A 191 -67.37 55.54 -4.90
C ASN A 191 -67.19 54.03 -4.69
N VAL A 192 -68.20 53.24 -5.04
CA VAL A 192 -68.14 51.77 -4.99
C VAL A 192 -67.11 51.24 -5.99
N SER A 193 -67.06 51.79 -7.20
CA SER A 193 -66.11 51.41 -8.25
C SER A 193 -64.65 51.60 -7.83
N VAL A 194 -64.31 52.78 -7.27
CA VAL A 194 -62.97 53.06 -6.75
C VAL A 194 -62.55 52.06 -5.67
N ARG A 195 -63.48 51.71 -4.77
CA ARG A 195 -63.23 50.74 -3.70
C ARG A 195 -63.05 49.32 -4.25
N ALA A 196 -63.90 48.91 -5.19
CA ALA A 196 -63.83 47.60 -5.84
C ALA A 196 -62.52 47.44 -6.62
N ASP A 197 -62.10 48.47 -7.37
CA ASP A 197 -60.86 48.46 -8.13
C ASP A 197 -59.61 48.40 -7.24
N GLY A 198 -59.61 49.11 -6.11
CA GLY A 198 -58.55 49.01 -5.11
C GLY A 198 -58.40 47.59 -4.57
N MET A 199 -59.52 46.98 -4.18
CA MET A 199 -59.55 45.61 -3.67
C MET A 199 -59.16 44.56 -4.72
N GLU A 200 -59.60 44.73 -5.98
CA GLU A 200 -59.21 43.88 -7.10
C GLU A 200 -57.70 43.91 -7.36
N ARG A 201 -57.07 45.09 -7.27
CA ARG A 201 -55.61 45.23 -7.38
C ARG A 201 -54.90 44.51 -6.25
N ASP A 202 -55.35 44.70 -5.01
CA ASP A 202 -54.75 44.07 -3.84
C ASP A 202 -54.83 42.54 -3.90
N GLU A 203 -55.98 41.99 -4.28
CA GLU A 203 -56.15 40.54 -4.42
C GLU A 203 -55.30 39.95 -5.55
N ARG A 204 -55.18 40.66 -6.69
CA ARG A 204 -54.26 40.26 -7.76
C ARG A 204 -52.80 40.30 -7.32
N MET A 205 -52.40 41.32 -6.57
CA MET A 205 -51.03 41.42 -6.03
C MET A 205 -50.73 40.29 -5.05
N ARG A 206 -51.67 39.96 -4.15
CA ARG A 206 -51.52 38.84 -3.22
C ARG A 206 -51.37 37.51 -3.95
N ASN A 207 -52.23 37.23 -4.93
CA ASN A 207 -52.14 35.97 -5.69
C ASN A 207 -50.80 35.84 -6.46
N LYS A 208 -50.27 36.95 -6.99
CA LYS A 208 -48.92 36.97 -7.60
C LYS A 208 -47.82 36.71 -6.56
N ALA A 209 -47.91 37.34 -5.40
CA ALA A 209 -46.95 37.13 -4.32
C ALA A 209 -46.97 35.67 -3.82
N ASP A 210 -48.16 35.09 -3.63
CA ASP A 210 -48.33 33.69 -3.23
C ASP A 210 -47.78 32.73 -4.28
N PHE A 211 -47.94 33.04 -5.57
CA PHE A 211 -47.38 32.24 -6.66
C PHE A 211 -45.86 32.29 -6.71
N GLU A 212 -45.25 33.46 -6.52
CA GLU A 212 -43.79 33.58 -6.41
C GLU A 212 -43.27 32.87 -5.16
N GLN A 213 -43.98 32.96 -4.03
CA GLN A 213 -43.64 32.23 -2.81
C GLN A 213 -43.72 30.71 -3.02
N LEU A 214 -44.68 30.22 -3.81
CA LEU A 214 -44.75 28.81 -4.19
C LEU A 214 -43.51 28.38 -4.97
N LYS A 215 -43.08 29.18 -5.97
CA LYS A 215 -41.84 28.91 -6.73
C LYS A 215 -40.63 28.86 -5.80
N GLU A 216 -40.52 29.82 -4.89
CA GLU A 216 -39.42 29.90 -3.94
C GLU A 216 -39.41 28.71 -2.96
N THR A 217 -40.59 28.27 -2.52
CA THR A 217 -40.73 27.06 -1.70
C THR A 217 -40.25 25.81 -2.42
N LYS A 218 -40.47 25.72 -3.75
CA LYS A 218 -39.94 24.61 -4.55
C LYS A 218 -38.42 24.67 -4.66
N ARG A 219 -37.84 25.85 -4.85
CA ARG A 219 -36.37 26.05 -4.86
C ARG A 219 -35.74 25.67 -3.52
N SER A 220 -36.31 26.13 -2.42
CA SER A 220 -35.79 25.84 -1.08
C SER A 220 -35.85 24.35 -0.73
N LEU A 221 -36.92 23.66 -1.15
CA LEU A 221 -37.05 22.21 -0.98
C LEU A 221 -36.01 21.43 -1.78
N LEU A 222 -35.71 21.84 -3.02
CA LEU A 222 -34.62 21.24 -3.80
C LEU A 222 -33.27 21.46 -3.13
N LEU A 223 -32.99 22.68 -2.68
CA LEU A 223 -31.74 22.99 -1.96
C LEU A 223 -31.61 22.16 -0.67
N GLN A 224 -32.70 21.94 0.06
CA GLN A 224 -32.69 21.10 1.25
C GLN A 224 -32.35 19.65 0.90
N LYS A 225 -32.95 19.08 -0.16
CA LYS A 225 -32.63 17.74 -0.66
C LYS A 225 -31.16 17.62 -1.05
N GLN A 226 -30.64 18.57 -1.82
CA GLN A 226 -29.24 18.58 -2.25
C GLN A 226 -28.27 18.67 -1.06
N ARG A 227 -28.60 19.46 -0.03
CA ARG A 227 -27.80 19.52 1.21
C ARG A 227 -27.78 18.20 1.97
N GLN A 228 -28.93 17.51 2.05
CA GLN A 228 -29.01 16.19 2.68
C GLN A 228 -28.17 15.17 1.91
N GLU A 229 -28.26 15.16 0.58
CA GLU A 229 -27.46 14.27 -0.26
C GLU A 229 -25.96 14.52 -0.14
N LEU A 230 -25.53 15.79 -0.06
CA LEU A 230 -24.13 16.14 0.20
C LEU A 230 -23.65 15.57 1.54
N ALA A 231 -24.45 15.72 2.61
CA ALA A 231 -24.11 15.20 3.93
C ALA A 231 -24.01 13.66 3.94
N GLU A 232 -24.99 12.95 3.36
CA GLU A 232 -24.96 11.49 3.25
C GLU A 232 -23.77 10.99 2.42
N MET A 233 -23.42 11.74 1.37
CA MET A 233 -22.30 11.41 0.50
C MET A 233 -20.98 11.64 1.24
N ASP A 234 -20.82 12.74 1.97
CA ASP A 234 -19.64 13.00 2.81
C ASP A 234 -19.44 11.91 3.88
N GLU A 235 -20.51 11.44 4.52
CA GLU A 235 -20.47 10.29 5.43
C GLU A 235 -19.95 9.02 4.74
N LYS A 236 -20.49 8.69 3.56
CA LYS A 236 -20.03 7.52 2.78
C LYS A 236 -18.57 7.63 2.33
N LEU A 237 -18.12 8.83 1.94
CA LEU A 237 -16.75 9.07 1.52
C LEU A 237 -15.77 9.00 2.70
N THR A 238 -16.15 9.55 3.86
CA THR A 238 -15.33 9.47 5.07
C THR A 238 -15.20 8.03 5.57
N GLU A 239 -16.28 7.25 5.54
CA GLU A 239 -16.22 5.82 5.83
C GLU A 239 -15.26 5.10 4.87
N LYS A 240 -15.35 5.39 3.57
CA LYS A 240 -14.47 4.79 2.57
C LYS A 240 -13.00 5.11 2.81
N ARG A 241 -12.67 6.37 3.14
CA ARG A 241 -11.31 6.78 3.55
C ARG A 241 -10.83 5.97 4.75
N TYR A 242 -11.69 5.82 5.75
CA TYR A 242 -11.36 5.09 6.96
C TYR A 242 -11.13 3.59 6.72
N VAL A 243 -11.88 2.96 5.81
CA VAL A 243 -11.68 1.56 5.41
C VAL A 243 -10.31 1.38 4.76
N VAL A 244 -9.93 2.26 3.83
CA VAL A 244 -8.61 2.19 3.16
C VAL A 244 -7.49 2.43 4.17
N LEU A 245 -7.62 3.42 5.05
CA LEU A 245 -6.66 3.68 6.12
C LEU A 245 -6.46 2.44 7.01
N ARG A 246 -7.56 1.82 7.47
CA ARG A 246 -7.48 0.59 8.27
C ARG A 246 -6.85 -0.58 7.53
N ALA A 247 -7.16 -0.74 6.24
CA ALA A 247 -6.56 -1.79 5.42
C ALA A 247 -5.04 -1.59 5.31
N ASN A 248 -4.60 -0.35 5.08
CA ASN A 248 -3.19 0.02 5.03
C ASN A 248 -2.50 -0.18 6.38
N ASP A 249 -3.10 0.24 7.49
CA ASP A 249 -2.57 0.03 8.86
C ASP A 249 -2.42 -1.47 9.18
N ASN A 250 -3.41 -2.28 8.84
CA ASN A 250 -3.35 -3.73 9.04
C ASN A 250 -2.27 -4.37 8.17
N HIS A 251 -2.10 -3.88 6.94
CA HIS A 251 -1.04 -4.33 6.05
C HIS A 251 0.35 -3.96 6.61
N GLN A 252 0.53 -2.72 7.09
CA GLN A 252 1.78 -2.30 7.74
C GLN A 252 2.08 -3.13 8.99
N LYS A 253 1.09 -3.39 9.85
CA LYS A 253 1.26 -4.24 11.04
C LYS A 253 1.67 -5.67 10.68
N THR A 254 1.15 -6.24 9.59
CA THR A 254 1.57 -7.58 9.15
C THR A 254 2.99 -7.58 8.57
N CYS A 255 3.39 -6.51 7.87
CA CYS A 255 4.78 -6.33 7.44
C CYS A 255 5.75 -6.12 8.62
N GLU A 256 5.33 -5.45 9.69
CA GLU A 256 6.16 -5.18 10.88
C GLU A 256 6.23 -6.34 11.89
N SER A 257 5.20 -7.19 11.97
CA SER A 257 5.12 -8.33 12.91
C SER A 257 5.71 -9.65 12.37
N ALA A 258 6.04 -9.71 11.07
CA ALA A 258 6.66 -10.87 10.44
C ALA A 258 8.10 -11.26 10.93
N PRO A 259 8.96 -10.37 11.49
CA PRO A 259 10.33 -10.77 11.80
C PRO A 259 10.49 -11.64 13.06
N ASN A 260 9.44 -11.82 13.89
CA ASN A 260 9.59 -12.45 15.22
C ASN A 260 9.03 -13.88 15.35
N ARG A 261 8.47 -14.50 14.28
CA ARG A 261 7.84 -15.83 14.39
C ARG A 261 8.68 -17.03 13.93
N THR A 262 9.88 -16.82 13.40
CA THR A 262 10.70 -17.90 12.81
C THR A 262 11.95 -18.30 13.60
N LEU A 263 12.13 -17.82 14.83
CA LEU A 263 13.31 -18.15 15.68
C LEU A 263 13.00 -18.99 16.92
N ALA A 264 11.94 -19.80 16.89
CA ALA A 264 11.62 -20.73 17.99
C ALA A 264 11.38 -22.15 17.45
N THR A 265 12.48 -22.84 17.13
CA THR A 265 12.62 -24.31 17.17
C THR A 265 14.10 -24.64 17.18
#